data_AF-A0A7X0SQG3-F1
#
_entry.id   AF-A0A7X0SQG3-F1
#
_cell.length_a   1.000
_cell.length_b   1.000
_cell.length_c   1.000
_cell.angle_alpha   90.00
_cell.angle_beta   90.00
_cell.angle_gamma   90.00
#
_symmetry.space_group_name_H-M   'P 1'
#
loop_
_entity.id
_entity.type
_entity.pdbx_description
1 polymer ?
#
loop_
_entity_poly.entity_id
_entity_poly.type
_entity_poly.pdbx_seq_one_letter_code
_entity_poly.pdbx_strand_id
1 'polypeptide(L)'
;MADGAKRLDTGSEQLAQGFVSLANGSEQLSESLKEAAAQSAGVKADDPTLQMYAQPVQLVEQKMNAVPNYGTGSTPYFLALGLLVGSLLAANIIPLHLPAAPKVNGWRYMFGKLGLFYSVGLIQTLLANGVLIFAFGIRPVSVPLMLLYSLIVSFAFMTLIVMLVSLFGTFGRLLGIFLVVTQLATSGGTFPFPLAPEWIQAIGRCLPMTYALRGFHAVVSTGNWDLLWRETGVMIAYIAGFAAVMLIRILTQSANGTLYPQASAAHG
;
A
#
# COMPACT_ATOMS: atom_id res chain seq x y z
N MET A 1 15.26 15.41 91.61
CA MET A 1 16.29 14.35 91.51
C MET A 1 15.71 12.99 91.07
N ALA A 2 14.54 12.57 91.56
CA ALA A 2 13.91 11.30 91.17
C ALA A 2 13.61 11.15 89.66
N ASP A 3 13.25 12.24 88.98
CA ASP A 3 12.86 12.21 87.57
C ASP A 3 14.06 12.07 86.60
N GLY A 4 15.22 12.65 86.97
CA GLY A 4 16.46 12.50 86.22
C GLY A 4 17.04 11.08 86.31
N ALA A 5 16.93 10.43 87.46
CA ALA A 5 17.35 9.04 87.64
C ALA A 5 16.49 8.06 86.82
N LYS A 6 15.17 8.26 86.78
CA LYS A 6 14.27 7.46 85.92
C LYS A 6 14.58 7.63 84.43
N ARG A 7 14.85 8.85 83.96
CA ARG A 7 15.22 9.09 82.56
C ARG A 7 16.54 8.44 82.17
N LEU A 8 17.52 8.40 83.07
CA LEU A 8 18.80 7.74 82.82
C LEU A 8 18.66 6.22 82.77
N ASP A 9 17.83 5.65 83.65
CA ASP A 9 17.52 4.21 83.67
C ASP A 9 16.84 3.78 82.36
N THR A 10 15.78 4.48 81.95
CA THR A 10 15.10 4.24 80.67
C THR A 10 16.01 4.46 79.46
N GLY A 11 16.87 5.49 79.48
CA GLY A 11 17.83 5.74 78.40
C GLY A 11 18.90 4.65 78.28
N SER A 12 19.34 4.09 79.41
CA SER A 12 20.30 2.98 79.44
C SER A 12 19.67 1.67 78.94
N GLU A 13 18.40 1.44 79.27
CA GLU A 13 17.63 0.30 78.77
C GLU A 13 17.39 0.40 77.25
N GLN A 14 17.04 1.58 76.75
CA GLN A 14 16.91 1.84 75.30
C GLN A 14 18.23 1.64 74.54
N LEU A 15 19.36 2.07 75.12
CA LEU A 15 20.67 1.86 74.51
C LEU A 15 21.03 0.37 74.46
N ALA A 16 20.76 -0.37 75.53
CA ALA A 16 20.96 -1.81 75.57
C ALA A 16 20.11 -2.53 74.51
N GLN A 17 18.83 -2.15 74.36
CA GLN A 17 17.97 -2.66 73.31
C GLN A 17 18.49 -2.30 71.90
N GLY A 18 19.01 -1.08 71.71
CA GLY A 18 19.62 -0.66 70.45
C GLY A 18 20.83 -1.49 70.04
N PHE A 19 21.69 -1.87 71.00
CA PHE A 19 22.81 -2.78 70.74
C PHE A 19 22.35 -4.18 70.34
N VAL A 20 21.29 -4.70 70.97
CA VAL A 20 20.69 -5.99 70.58
C VAL A 20 20.11 -5.93 69.17
N SER A 21 19.40 -4.85 68.82
CA SER A 21 18.88 -4.66 67.45
C SER A 21 19.98 -4.57 66.39
N LEU A 22 21.09 -3.90 66.69
CA LEU A 22 22.22 -3.77 65.77
C LEU A 22 22.94 -5.11 65.55
N ALA A 23 23.11 -5.90 66.62
CA ALA A 23 23.70 -7.23 66.54
C ALA A 23 22.84 -8.14 65.65
N ASN A 24 21.53 -8.18 65.90
CA ASN A 24 20.59 -8.98 65.11
C ASN A 24 20.54 -8.53 63.63
N GLY A 25 20.54 -7.22 63.37
CA GLY A 25 20.55 -6.69 62.00
C GLY A 25 21.83 -7.02 61.23
N SER A 26 22.97 -7.04 61.93
CA SER A 26 24.27 -7.39 61.34
C SER A 26 24.37 -8.90 61.05
N GLU A 27 23.78 -9.74 61.90
CA GLU A 27 23.65 -11.18 61.67
C GLU A 27 22.75 -11.48 60.47
N GLN A 28 21.59 -10.82 60.39
CA GLN A 28 20.65 -10.95 59.27
C GLN A 28 21.25 -10.49 57.94
N LEU A 29 22.05 -9.41 57.94
CA LEU A 29 22.78 -8.96 56.75
C LEU A 29 23.85 -9.97 56.32
N SER A 30 24.59 -10.53 57.28
CA SER A 30 25.60 -11.56 56.99
C SER A 30 24.98 -12.81 56.38
N GLU A 31 23.83 -13.24 56.91
CA GLU A 31 23.08 -14.38 56.39
C GLU A 31 22.54 -14.10 54.98
N SER A 32 21.93 -12.93 54.76
CA SER A 32 21.43 -12.52 53.44
C SER A 32 22.56 -12.41 52.40
N LEU A 33 23.75 -11.94 52.80
CA LEU A 33 24.91 -11.88 51.93
C LEU A 33 25.47 -13.27 51.60
N LYS A 34 25.46 -14.19 52.56
CA LYS A 34 25.84 -15.60 52.31
C LYS A 34 24.84 -16.28 51.36
N GLU A 35 23.55 -16.03 51.56
CA GLU A 35 22.49 -16.59 50.72
C GLU A 35 22.55 -16.01 49.29
N ALA A 36 22.73 -14.70 49.16
CA ALA A 36 22.94 -14.05 47.86
C ALA A 36 24.23 -14.53 47.17
N ALA A 37 25.32 -14.73 47.91
CA ALA A 37 26.55 -15.30 47.36
C ALA A 37 26.36 -16.75 46.90
N ALA A 38 25.59 -17.56 47.62
CA ALA A 38 25.25 -18.92 47.23
C ALA A 38 24.33 -18.98 46.00
N GLN A 39 23.32 -18.09 45.92
CA GLN A 39 22.46 -17.97 44.75
C GLN A 39 23.22 -17.47 43.53
N SER A 40 24.11 -16.47 43.70
CA SER A 40 24.94 -15.91 42.62
C SER A 40 26.01 -16.89 42.13
N ALA A 41 26.58 -17.73 43.01
CA ALA A 41 27.53 -18.77 42.62
C ALA A 41 26.92 -19.85 41.70
N GLY A 42 25.60 -20.00 41.70
CA GLY A 42 24.85 -20.86 40.77
C GLY A 42 24.56 -20.21 39.41
N VAL A 43 24.60 -18.88 39.32
CA VAL A 43 24.40 -18.13 38.07
C VAL A 43 25.72 -18.07 37.32
N LYS A 44 26.07 -19.16 36.65
CA LYS A 44 27.12 -19.14 35.63
C LYS A 44 26.65 -18.23 34.49
N ALA A 45 27.55 -17.39 34.00
CA ALA A 45 27.39 -16.54 32.81
C ALA A 45 27.33 -17.37 31.50
N ASP A 46 26.59 -18.46 31.53
CA ASP A 46 26.27 -19.37 30.43
C ASP A 46 24.75 -19.48 30.24
N ASP A 47 24.00 -18.61 30.95
CA ASP A 47 22.55 -18.51 30.85
C ASP A 47 22.18 -18.26 29.37
N PRO A 48 21.47 -19.17 28.68
CA PRO A 48 21.06 -18.96 27.29
C PRO A 48 20.24 -17.66 27.14
N THR A 49 19.68 -17.18 28.24
CA THR A 49 18.99 -15.91 28.40
C THR A 49 19.93 -14.70 28.23
N LEU A 50 21.16 -14.74 28.76
CA LEU A 50 22.17 -13.68 28.56
C LEU A 50 22.63 -13.61 27.11
N GLN A 51 22.72 -14.75 26.41
CA GLN A 51 22.99 -14.76 24.98
C GLN A 51 21.81 -14.21 24.15
N MET A 52 20.55 -14.40 24.58
CA MET A 52 19.39 -13.77 23.93
C MET A 52 19.39 -12.24 24.04
N TYR A 53 19.95 -11.67 25.12
CA TYR A 53 20.04 -10.22 25.30
C TYR A 53 21.34 -9.61 24.74
N ALA A 54 22.46 -10.35 24.76
CA ALA A 54 23.77 -9.87 24.34
C ALA A 54 24.09 -10.15 22.86
N GLN A 55 23.34 -11.01 22.19
CA GLN A 55 23.40 -11.05 20.74
C GLN A 55 22.73 -9.77 20.22
N PRO A 56 23.44 -8.91 19.45
CA PRO A 56 22.74 -8.02 18.54
C PRO A 56 21.78 -8.93 17.79
N VAL A 57 20.53 -8.52 17.63
CA VAL A 57 19.66 -9.17 16.66
C VAL A 57 20.43 -9.06 15.34
N GLN A 58 21.16 -10.12 14.98
CA GLN A 58 21.71 -10.25 13.66
C GLN A 58 20.43 -10.40 12.87
N LEU A 59 20.00 -9.26 12.34
CA LEU A 59 19.01 -9.17 11.31
C LEU A 59 19.64 -9.99 10.19
N VAL A 60 19.42 -11.30 10.21
CA VAL A 60 19.60 -12.17 9.07
C VAL A 60 18.47 -11.75 8.16
N GLU A 61 18.63 -10.56 7.57
CA GLU A 61 18.02 -10.20 6.33
C GLU A 61 18.53 -11.25 5.36
N GLN A 62 17.81 -12.37 5.26
CA GLN A 62 17.58 -12.93 3.94
C GLN A 62 16.78 -11.88 3.17
N LYS A 63 17.49 -10.83 2.74
CA LYS A 63 17.10 -9.90 1.69
C LYS A 63 17.04 -10.75 0.44
N MET A 64 15.93 -11.48 0.30
CA MET A 64 15.67 -12.30 -0.88
C MET A 64 15.63 -11.43 -2.15
N ASN A 65 15.53 -10.10 -1.99
CA ASN A 65 16.03 -9.09 -2.93
C ASN A 65 16.44 -7.81 -2.16
N ALA A 66 17.74 -7.55 -2.04
CA ALA A 66 18.23 -6.23 -1.64
C ALA A 66 17.88 -5.24 -2.74
N VAL A 67 16.86 -4.40 -2.53
CA VAL A 67 16.53 -3.36 -3.51
C VAL A 67 17.61 -2.27 -3.41
N PRO A 68 18.50 -2.10 -4.41
CA PRO A 68 19.76 -1.35 -4.22
C PRO A 68 19.55 0.13 -3.92
N ASN A 69 18.40 0.69 -4.32
CA ASN A 69 18.08 2.11 -4.25
C ASN A 69 16.65 2.30 -3.72
N TYR A 70 16.44 3.34 -2.91
CA TYR A 70 15.11 3.81 -2.45
C TYR A 70 14.12 3.99 -3.62
N GLY A 71 14.65 4.39 -4.79
CA GLY A 71 13.88 4.51 -6.03
C GLY A 71 13.19 3.21 -6.44
N THR A 72 13.86 2.06 -6.32
CA THR A 72 13.29 0.76 -6.72
C THR A 72 12.20 0.28 -5.78
N GLY A 73 12.27 0.64 -4.49
CA GLY A 73 11.20 0.36 -3.52
C GLY A 73 9.94 1.18 -3.78
N SER A 74 10.10 2.42 -4.26
CA SER A 74 8.99 3.32 -4.58
C SER A 74 8.49 3.21 -6.02
N THR A 75 9.22 2.50 -6.90
CA THR A 75 8.85 2.32 -8.31
C THR A 75 7.43 1.81 -8.51
N PRO A 76 6.96 0.75 -7.81
CA PRO A 76 5.60 0.24 -7.98
C PRO A 76 4.53 1.31 -7.80
N TYR A 77 4.74 2.20 -6.83
CA TYR A 77 3.83 3.28 -6.52
C TYR A 77 3.83 4.37 -7.59
N PHE A 78 5.01 4.90 -7.95
CA PHE A 78 5.11 5.96 -8.95
C PHE A 78 4.71 5.50 -10.36
N LEU A 79 5.01 4.25 -10.71
CA LEU A 79 4.61 3.66 -11.99
C LEU A 79 3.08 3.53 -12.08
N ALA A 80 2.44 2.95 -11.07
CA ALA A 80 0.98 2.83 -11.03
C ALA A 80 0.30 4.21 -11.06
N LEU A 81 0.78 5.15 -10.26
CA LEU A 81 0.25 6.51 -10.20
C LEU A 81 0.43 7.24 -11.55
N GLY A 82 1.61 7.15 -12.15
CA GLY A 82 1.90 7.76 -13.45
C GLY A 82 0.99 7.24 -14.56
N LEU A 83 0.75 5.93 -14.60
CA LEU A 83 -0.17 5.32 -15.57
C LEU A 83 -1.64 5.73 -15.34
N LEU A 84 -2.08 5.82 -14.10
CA LEU A 84 -3.43 6.26 -13.76
C LEU A 84 -3.66 7.74 -14.11
N VAL A 85 -2.72 8.60 -13.74
CA VAL A 85 -2.76 10.04 -14.03
C VAL A 85 -2.65 10.29 -15.53
N GLY A 86 -1.76 9.58 -16.23
CA GLY A 86 -1.67 9.64 -17.69
C GLY A 86 -2.97 9.23 -18.37
N SER A 87 -3.68 8.25 -17.81
CA SER A 87 -5.02 7.85 -18.28
C SER A 87 -6.07 8.93 -18.10
N LEU A 88 -6.04 9.63 -16.96
CA LEU A 88 -6.91 10.77 -16.71
C LEU A 88 -6.60 11.94 -17.66
N LEU A 89 -5.32 12.24 -17.90
CA LEU A 89 -4.91 13.28 -18.85
C LEU A 89 -5.36 12.95 -20.27
N ALA A 90 -5.18 11.71 -20.72
CA ALA A 90 -5.65 11.27 -22.03
C ALA A 90 -7.16 11.47 -22.20
N ALA A 91 -7.96 11.15 -21.18
CA ALA A 91 -9.42 11.35 -21.22
C ALA A 91 -9.87 12.81 -21.19
N ASN A 92 -9.01 13.72 -20.72
CA ASN A 92 -9.25 15.16 -20.76
C ASN A 92 -8.90 15.76 -22.12
N ILE A 93 -7.75 15.36 -22.69
CA ILE A 93 -7.24 15.85 -23.98
C ILE A 93 -8.06 15.30 -25.15
N ILE A 94 -8.33 13.99 -25.15
CA ILE A 94 -9.05 13.34 -26.23
C ILE A 94 -10.55 13.65 -26.05
N PRO A 95 -11.20 14.32 -27.02
CA PRO A 95 -12.60 14.64 -26.92
C PRO A 95 -13.45 13.37 -26.93
N LEU A 96 -14.19 13.15 -25.84
CA LEU A 96 -15.11 12.04 -25.68
C LEU A 96 -16.53 12.40 -26.16
N HIS A 97 -16.67 13.03 -27.33
CA HIS A 97 -18.00 13.33 -27.89
C HIS A 97 -18.67 12.04 -28.39
N LEU A 98 -19.99 11.95 -28.19
CA LEU A 98 -20.83 11.00 -28.92
C LEU A 98 -21.08 11.58 -30.32
N PRO A 99 -20.85 10.83 -31.42
CA PRO A 99 -21.15 11.31 -32.76
C PRO A 99 -22.65 11.55 -32.90
N ALA A 100 -23.03 12.70 -33.47
CA ALA A 100 -24.41 13.02 -33.84
C ALA A 100 -24.82 12.48 -35.24
N ALA A 101 -24.13 11.46 -35.78
CA ALA A 101 -24.23 11.03 -37.19
C ALA A 101 -24.37 9.48 -37.37
N PRO A 102 -24.81 8.96 -38.53
CA PRO A 102 -25.78 7.86 -38.64
C PRO A 102 -25.22 6.44 -38.45
N LYS A 103 -26.03 5.58 -37.80
CA LYS A 103 -26.01 4.10 -37.73
C LYS A 103 -24.63 3.44 -37.67
N VAL A 104 -23.77 3.83 -36.73
CA VAL A 104 -22.55 3.05 -36.44
C VAL A 104 -22.89 1.95 -35.43
N ASN A 105 -22.58 0.69 -35.76
CA ASN A 105 -22.73 -0.45 -34.85
C ASN A 105 -22.01 -0.14 -33.52
N GLY A 106 -22.70 -0.23 -32.38
CA GLY A 106 -22.18 0.18 -31.06
C GLY A 106 -20.84 -0.47 -30.69
N TRP A 107 -20.63 -1.71 -31.16
CA TRP A 107 -19.36 -2.42 -31.07
C TRP A 107 -18.22 -1.72 -31.79
N ARG A 108 -18.45 -1.29 -33.04
CA ARG A 108 -17.44 -0.64 -33.88
C ARG A 108 -17.08 0.74 -33.32
N TYR A 109 -18.05 1.44 -32.74
CA TYR A 109 -17.83 2.69 -32.02
C TYR A 109 -16.96 2.47 -30.77
N MET A 110 -17.29 1.47 -29.93
CA MET A 110 -16.52 1.16 -28.72
C MET A 110 -15.07 0.79 -29.05
N PHE A 111 -14.85 -0.14 -29.99
CA PHE A 111 -13.50 -0.58 -30.36
C PHE A 111 -12.68 0.55 -31.02
N GLY A 112 -13.31 1.40 -31.83
CA GLY A 112 -12.62 2.56 -32.40
C GLY A 112 -12.16 3.54 -31.32
N LYS A 113 -13.01 3.81 -30.33
CA LYS A 113 -12.67 4.72 -29.23
C LYS A 113 -11.63 4.11 -28.29
N LEU A 114 -11.87 2.90 -27.78
CA LEU A 114 -10.93 2.21 -26.91
C LEU A 114 -9.58 1.97 -27.60
N GLY A 115 -9.57 1.69 -28.90
CA GLY A 115 -8.33 1.57 -29.68
C GLY A 115 -7.46 2.82 -29.65
N LEU A 116 -8.06 4.02 -29.74
CA LEU A 116 -7.34 5.29 -29.62
C LEU A 116 -6.78 5.51 -28.21
N PHE A 117 -7.53 5.15 -27.16
CA PHE A 117 -7.03 5.25 -25.79
C PHE A 117 -5.94 4.21 -25.50
N TYR A 118 -6.05 3.01 -26.05
CA TYR A 118 -5.05 1.96 -25.89
C TYR A 118 -3.76 2.26 -26.65
N SER A 119 -3.81 2.95 -27.79
CA SER A 119 -2.58 3.39 -28.47
C SER A 119 -1.79 4.41 -27.62
N VAL A 120 -2.49 5.38 -27.03
CA VAL A 120 -1.89 6.30 -26.04
C VAL A 120 -1.42 5.55 -24.81
N GLY A 121 -2.21 4.58 -24.34
CA GLY A 121 -1.88 3.68 -23.24
C GLY A 121 -0.59 2.89 -23.46
N LEU A 122 -0.35 2.44 -24.70
CA LEU A 122 0.87 1.74 -25.10
C LEU A 122 2.06 2.69 -25.09
N ILE A 123 1.92 3.87 -25.69
CA ILE A 123 3.00 4.88 -25.74
C ILE A 123 3.40 5.31 -24.31
N GLN A 124 2.43 5.65 -23.44
CA GLN A 124 2.76 6.05 -22.07
C GLN A 124 3.43 4.92 -21.29
N THR A 125 3.07 3.66 -21.56
CA THR A 125 3.67 2.50 -20.88
C THR A 125 5.13 2.36 -21.27
N LEU A 126 5.44 2.45 -22.57
CA LEU A 126 6.80 2.39 -23.07
C LEU A 126 7.65 3.54 -22.53
N LEU A 127 7.10 4.76 -22.52
CA LEU A 127 7.78 5.94 -21.98
C LEU A 127 8.04 5.81 -20.48
N ALA A 128 7.03 5.45 -19.69
CA ALA A 128 7.16 5.31 -18.23
C ALA A 128 8.18 4.22 -17.86
N ASN A 129 8.10 3.05 -18.50
CA ASN A 129 9.06 1.96 -18.27
C ASN A 129 10.48 2.35 -18.74
N GLY A 130 10.59 3.04 -19.88
CA GLY A 130 11.86 3.55 -20.40
C GLY A 130 12.52 4.55 -19.45
N VAL A 131 11.75 5.52 -18.93
CA VAL A 131 12.26 6.49 -17.94
C VAL A 131 12.73 5.78 -16.68
N LEU A 132 11.99 4.80 -16.17
CA LEU A 132 12.39 4.06 -14.96
C LEU A 132 13.69 3.27 -15.16
N ILE A 133 13.84 2.60 -16.31
CA ILE A 133 15.01 1.76 -16.57
C ILE A 133 16.24 2.61 -16.93
N PHE A 134 16.08 3.59 -17.83
CA PHE A 134 17.20 4.36 -18.38
C PHE A 134 17.55 5.61 -17.57
N ALA A 135 16.56 6.35 -17.05
CA ALA A 135 16.83 7.59 -16.30
C ALA A 135 17.07 7.33 -14.81
N PHE A 136 16.28 6.43 -14.20
CA PHE A 136 16.41 6.10 -12.78
C PHE A 136 17.27 4.85 -12.52
N GLY A 137 17.72 4.15 -13.58
CA GLY A 137 18.61 3.00 -13.45
C GLY A 137 17.99 1.80 -12.73
N ILE A 138 16.66 1.68 -12.74
CA ILE A 138 15.96 0.62 -12.01
C ILE A 138 16.16 -0.71 -12.73
N ARG A 139 16.57 -1.73 -11.96
CA ARG A 139 16.74 -3.12 -12.43
C ARG A 139 15.61 -4.00 -11.90
N PRO A 140 14.48 -4.13 -12.63
CA PRO A 140 13.42 -5.06 -12.23
C PRO A 140 13.90 -6.50 -12.39
N VAL A 141 13.23 -7.45 -11.70
CA VAL A 141 13.55 -8.88 -11.78
C VAL A 141 13.39 -9.40 -13.21
N SER A 142 12.39 -8.89 -13.93
CA SER A 142 12.21 -9.18 -15.36
C SER A 142 11.63 -7.98 -16.11
N VAL A 143 12.42 -7.43 -17.04
CA VAL A 143 12.02 -6.29 -17.88
C VAL A 143 10.81 -6.62 -18.77
N PRO A 144 10.77 -7.77 -19.49
CA PRO A 144 9.61 -8.10 -20.33
C PRO A 144 8.31 -8.24 -19.54
N LEU A 145 8.36 -8.89 -18.37
CA LEU A 145 7.20 -9.07 -17.49
C LEU A 145 6.73 -7.74 -16.90
N MET A 146 7.65 -6.85 -16.53
CA MET A 146 7.31 -5.51 -16.04
C MET A 146 6.57 -4.71 -17.11
N LEU A 147 7.06 -4.75 -18.35
CA LEU A 147 6.46 -4.03 -19.47
C LEU A 147 5.07 -4.60 -19.82
N LEU A 148 4.93 -5.92 -19.87
CA LEU A 148 3.65 -6.59 -20.12
C LEU A 148 2.61 -6.25 -19.04
N TYR A 149 2.99 -6.38 -17.77
CA TYR A 149 2.10 -6.07 -16.66
C TYR A 149 1.73 -4.59 -16.62
N SER A 150 2.69 -3.69 -16.86
CA SER A 150 2.44 -2.25 -16.97
C SER A 150 1.44 -1.92 -18.08
N LEU A 151 1.50 -2.62 -19.21
CA LEU A 151 0.59 -2.43 -20.33
C LEU A 151 -0.84 -2.83 -19.95
N ILE A 152 -1.00 -3.96 -19.26
CA ILE A 152 -2.30 -4.43 -18.77
C ILE A 152 -2.88 -3.44 -17.75
N VAL A 153 -2.07 -2.97 -16.80
CA VAL A 153 -2.48 -1.94 -15.83
C VAL A 153 -2.89 -0.63 -16.52
N SER A 154 -2.11 -0.20 -17.51
CA SER A 154 -2.41 0.97 -18.33
C SER A 154 -3.77 0.84 -19.02
N PHE A 155 -4.06 -0.32 -19.63
CA PHE A 155 -5.37 -0.57 -20.26
C PHE A 155 -6.51 -0.63 -19.25
N ALA A 156 -6.29 -1.20 -18.07
CA ALA A 156 -7.28 -1.21 -16.99
C ALA A 156 -7.64 0.21 -16.54
N PHE A 157 -6.65 1.06 -16.32
CA PHE A 157 -6.86 2.46 -15.92
C PHE A 157 -7.49 3.29 -17.04
N MET A 158 -7.06 3.12 -18.29
CA MET A 158 -7.70 3.77 -19.43
C MET A 158 -9.17 3.39 -19.55
N THR A 159 -9.49 2.10 -19.46
CA THR A 159 -10.88 1.62 -19.56
C THR A 159 -11.72 2.15 -18.41
N LEU A 160 -11.18 2.17 -17.19
CA LEU A 160 -11.85 2.73 -16.01
C LEU A 160 -12.21 4.20 -16.21
N ILE A 161 -11.25 5.03 -16.62
CA ILE A 161 -11.48 6.47 -16.77
C ILE A 161 -12.43 6.73 -17.94
N VAL A 162 -12.23 6.06 -19.07
CA VAL A 162 -13.10 6.21 -20.25
C VAL A 162 -14.52 5.73 -19.94
N MET A 163 -14.70 4.66 -19.17
CA MET A 163 -16.01 4.22 -18.69
C MET A 163 -16.68 5.29 -17.82
N LEU A 164 -15.94 5.91 -16.89
CA LEU A 164 -16.46 6.94 -16.01
C LEU A 164 -16.87 8.21 -16.77
N VAL A 165 -16.03 8.67 -17.68
CA VAL A 165 -16.34 9.83 -18.55
C VAL A 165 -17.44 9.49 -19.55
N SER A 166 -17.51 8.24 -20.03
CA SER A 166 -18.62 7.80 -20.87
C SER A 166 -19.93 7.93 -20.10
N LEU A 167 -20.03 7.39 -18.88
CA LEU A 167 -21.26 7.38 -18.07
C LEU A 167 -21.73 8.78 -17.68
N PHE A 168 -20.82 9.61 -17.15
CA PHE A 168 -21.17 10.88 -16.49
C PHE A 168 -20.75 12.12 -17.30
N GLY A 169 -20.16 11.97 -18.49
CA GLY A 169 -19.69 13.09 -19.31
C GLY A 169 -18.63 13.93 -18.60
N THR A 170 -18.78 15.25 -18.63
CA THR A 170 -17.86 16.20 -17.96
C THR A 170 -17.75 15.93 -16.45
N PHE A 171 -18.83 15.52 -15.80
CA PHE A 171 -18.81 15.16 -14.38
C PHE A 171 -17.96 13.91 -14.12
N GLY A 172 -17.90 12.98 -15.08
CA GLY A 172 -17.04 11.80 -15.00
C GLY A 172 -15.54 12.14 -14.97
N ARG A 173 -15.13 13.25 -15.58
CA ARG A 173 -13.74 13.74 -15.50
C ARG A 173 -13.39 14.19 -14.08
N LEU A 174 -14.33 14.89 -13.42
CA LEU A 174 -14.18 15.29 -12.02
C LEU A 174 -14.12 14.08 -11.08
N LEU A 175 -15.00 13.08 -11.30
CA LEU A 175 -14.96 11.83 -10.56
C LEU A 175 -13.64 11.08 -10.78
N GLY A 176 -13.05 11.16 -11.98
CA GLY A 176 -11.73 10.60 -12.25
C GLY A 176 -10.63 11.19 -11.37
N ILE A 177 -10.64 12.51 -11.15
CA ILE A 177 -9.70 13.19 -10.23
C ILE A 177 -9.91 12.69 -8.80
N PHE A 178 -11.17 12.66 -8.33
CA PHE A 178 -11.49 12.16 -6.99
C PHE A 178 -11.04 10.70 -6.80
N LEU A 179 -11.22 9.88 -7.83
CA LEU A 179 -10.82 8.50 -7.84
C LEU A 179 -9.30 8.35 -7.77
N VAL A 180 -8.51 9.17 -8.49
CA VAL A 180 -7.04 9.20 -8.34
C VAL A 180 -6.62 9.45 -6.89
N VAL A 181 -7.19 10.48 -6.26
CA VAL A 181 -6.88 10.83 -4.86
C VAL A 181 -7.29 9.69 -3.91
N THR A 182 -8.45 9.09 -4.13
CA THR A 182 -8.96 7.98 -3.31
C THR A 182 -8.10 6.73 -3.45
N GLN A 183 -7.68 6.37 -4.68
CA GLN A 183 -6.80 5.22 -4.90
C GLN A 183 -5.44 5.43 -4.23
N LEU A 184 -4.91 6.66 -4.29
CA LEU A 184 -3.65 7.02 -3.64
C LEU A 184 -3.72 6.83 -2.12
N ALA A 185 -4.82 7.23 -1.48
CA ALA A 185 -5.01 7.07 -0.04
C ALA A 185 -5.26 5.62 0.40
N THR A 186 -5.86 4.78 -0.46
CA THR A 186 -6.37 3.45 -0.08
C THR A 186 -5.49 2.28 -0.53
N SER A 187 -4.60 2.48 -1.51
CA SER A 187 -3.81 1.40 -2.14
C SER A 187 -2.56 0.96 -1.35
N GLY A 188 -2.22 1.64 -0.26
CA GLY A 188 -1.09 1.26 0.61
C GLY A 188 0.28 1.62 0.05
N GLY A 189 0.41 2.74 -0.67
CA GLY A 189 1.66 3.17 -1.30
C GLY A 189 2.76 3.63 -0.33
N THR A 190 2.40 4.23 0.80
CA THR A 190 3.35 4.73 1.82
C THR A 190 3.30 3.95 3.13
N PHE A 191 2.17 3.29 3.41
CA PHE A 191 1.98 2.43 4.57
C PHE A 191 1.45 1.07 4.14
N PRO A 192 1.93 -0.03 4.74
CA PRO A 192 1.44 -1.37 4.47
C PRO A 192 -0.09 -1.43 4.53
N PHE A 193 -0.70 -1.96 3.47
CA PHE A 193 -2.15 -2.12 3.34
C PHE A 193 -2.83 -2.73 4.59
N PRO A 194 -2.27 -3.74 5.30
CA PRO A 194 -2.87 -4.31 6.50
C PRO A 194 -2.88 -3.38 7.74
N LEU A 195 -2.08 -2.32 7.76
CA LEU A 195 -2.00 -1.38 8.88
C LEU A 195 -3.05 -0.26 8.80
N ALA A 196 -3.75 -0.13 7.66
CA ALA A 196 -4.81 0.85 7.51
C ALA A 196 -6.07 0.43 8.30
N PRO A 197 -6.93 1.37 8.73
CA PRO A 197 -8.25 1.07 9.26
C PRO A 197 -9.07 0.17 8.34
N GLU A 198 -9.91 -0.71 8.90
CA GLU A 198 -10.67 -1.70 8.13
C GLU A 198 -11.53 -1.10 7.00
N TRP A 199 -12.11 0.08 7.23
CA TRP A 199 -12.92 0.77 6.22
C TRP A 199 -12.08 1.24 5.01
N ILE A 200 -10.82 1.68 5.22
CA ILE A 200 -9.89 2.03 4.13
C ILE A 200 -9.47 0.77 3.38
N GLN A 201 -9.23 -0.32 4.10
CA GLN A 201 -8.91 -1.60 3.48
C GLN A 201 -10.07 -2.12 2.62
N ALA A 202 -11.31 -2.00 3.08
CA ALA A 202 -12.48 -2.42 2.31
C ALA A 202 -12.57 -1.67 0.97
N ILE A 203 -12.39 -0.34 1.01
CA ILE A 203 -12.38 0.49 -0.20
C ILE A 203 -11.20 0.11 -1.11
N GLY A 204 -10.00 -0.02 -0.55
CA GLY A 204 -8.80 -0.39 -1.31
C GLY A 204 -8.91 -1.76 -1.99
N ARG A 205 -9.58 -2.75 -1.38
CA ARG A 205 -9.84 -4.06 -2.00
C ARG A 205 -10.77 -3.98 -3.22
N CYS A 206 -11.60 -2.95 -3.33
CA CYS A 206 -12.48 -2.79 -4.48
C CYS A 206 -11.80 -2.02 -5.64
N LEU A 207 -10.64 -1.43 -5.40
CA LEU A 207 -9.99 -0.50 -6.32
C LEU A 207 -8.84 -1.19 -7.08
N PRO A 208 -8.72 -0.96 -8.40
CA PRO A 208 -7.73 -1.66 -9.21
C PRO A 208 -6.29 -1.26 -8.85
N MET A 209 -6.02 -0.07 -8.32
CA MET A 209 -4.67 0.36 -7.99
C MET A 209 -4.01 -0.51 -6.92
N THR A 210 -4.78 -1.04 -5.96
CA THR A 210 -4.25 -1.95 -4.94
C THR A 210 -3.65 -3.22 -5.55
N TYR A 211 -4.32 -3.77 -6.56
CA TYR A 211 -3.85 -4.96 -7.27
C TYR A 211 -2.68 -4.62 -8.20
N ALA A 212 -2.72 -3.45 -8.85
CA ALA A 212 -1.62 -2.93 -9.66
C ALA A 212 -0.32 -2.79 -8.85
N LEU A 213 -0.40 -2.19 -7.65
CA LEU A 213 0.76 -2.05 -6.75
C LEU A 213 1.33 -3.42 -6.36
N ARG A 214 0.48 -4.39 -6.00
CA ARG A 214 0.92 -5.74 -5.63
C ARG A 214 1.63 -6.46 -6.76
N GLY A 215 1.10 -6.39 -7.98
CA GLY A 215 1.77 -6.98 -9.14
C GLY A 215 3.07 -6.25 -9.53
N PHE A 216 3.12 -4.92 -9.39
CA PHE A 216 4.38 -4.19 -9.58
C PHE A 216 5.42 -4.53 -8.51
N HIS A 217 5.02 -4.67 -7.25
CA HIS A 217 5.92 -5.18 -6.21
C HIS A 217 6.42 -6.59 -6.54
N ALA A 218 5.57 -7.45 -7.10
CA ALA A 218 5.95 -8.78 -7.54
C ALA A 218 7.02 -8.76 -8.65
N VAL A 219 6.88 -7.90 -9.66
CA VAL A 219 7.79 -7.88 -10.81
C VAL A 219 9.06 -7.05 -10.59
N VAL A 220 8.99 -6.02 -9.74
CA VAL A 220 10.10 -5.10 -9.47
C VAL A 220 10.93 -5.57 -8.27
N SER A 221 10.30 -6.08 -7.21
CA SER A 221 10.96 -6.29 -5.92
C SER A 221 11.05 -7.74 -5.49
N THR A 222 10.02 -8.58 -5.64
CA THR A 222 10.01 -9.91 -4.98
C THR A 222 10.20 -11.09 -5.92
N GLY A 223 9.93 -10.94 -7.22
CA GLY A 223 9.97 -12.05 -8.19
C GLY A 223 8.89 -13.11 -7.98
N ASN A 224 7.82 -12.80 -7.26
CA ASN A 224 6.73 -13.75 -6.99
C ASN A 224 5.79 -13.87 -8.21
N TRP A 225 6.06 -14.85 -9.07
CA TRP A 225 5.33 -15.05 -10.33
C TRP A 225 3.88 -15.51 -10.14
N ASP A 226 3.59 -16.32 -9.11
CA ASP A 226 2.23 -16.78 -8.82
C ASP A 226 1.32 -15.62 -8.42
N LEU A 227 1.84 -14.72 -7.57
CA LEU A 227 1.14 -13.49 -7.22
C LEU A 227 0.92 -12.62 -8.48
N LEU A 228 1.95 -12.42 -9.30
CA LEU A 228 1.85 -11.63 -10.52
C LEU A 228 0.74 -12.14 -11.45
N TRP A 229 0.66 -13.45 -11.69
CA TRP A 229 -0.37 -14.04 -12.55
C TRP A 229 -1.78 -13.87 -11.97
N ARG A 230 -1.94 -14.03 -10.66
CA ARG A 230 -3.23 -13.80 -9.99
C ARG A 230 -3.68 -12.35 -10.15
N GLU A 231 -2.80 -11.40 -9.84
CA GLU A 231 -3.11 -9.97 -9.94
C GLU A 231 -3.32 -9.53 -11.41
N THR A 232 -2.65 -10.19 -12.36
CA THR A 232 -2.88 -10.01 -13.80
C THR A 232 -4.29 -10.47 -14.19
N GLY A 233 -4.73 -11.64 -13.71
CA GLY A 233 -6.08 -12.14 -13.95
C GLY A 233 -7.15 -11.19 -13.41
N VAL A 234 -6.94 -10.62 -12.22
CA VAL A 234 -7.84 -9.62 -11.64
C VAL A 234 -7.86 -8.33 -12.48
N MET A 235 -6.71 -7.85 -12.98
CA MET A 235 -6.67 -6.68 -13.88
C MET A 235 -7.43 -6.91 -15.18
N ILE A 236 -7.30 -8.10 -15.78
CA ILE A 236 -8.05 -8.47 -16.99
C ILE A 236 -9.55 -8.50 -16.69
N ALA A 237 -9.96 -9.02 -15.53
CA ALA A 237 -11.34 -9.00 -15.10
C ALA A 237 -11.88 -7.57 -14.95
N TYR A 238 -11.09 -6.64 -14.41
CA TYR A 238 -11.45 -5.21 -14.37
C TYR A 238 -11.61 -4.60 -15.76
N ILE A 239 -10.69 -4.88 -16.69
CA ILE A 239 -10.81 -4.41 -18.09
C ILE A 239 -12.12 -4.92 -18.69
N ALA A 240 -12.39 -6.21 -18.57
CA ALA A 240 -13.61 -6.83 -19.11
C ALA A 240 -14.88 -6.24 -18.46
N GLY A 241 -14.88 -6.06 -17.13
CA GLY A 241 -16.00 -5.49 -16.39
C GLY A 241 -16.30 -4.04 -16.78
N PHE A 242 -15.28 -3.18 -16.81
CA PHE A 242 -15.46 -1.78 -17.20
C PHE A 242 -15.84 -1.62 -18.68
N ALA A 243 -15.25 -2.42 -19.57
CA ALA A 243 -15.61 -2.45 -20.97
C ALA A 243 -17.07 -2.92 -21.17
N ALA A 244 -17.53 -3.93 -20.41
CA ALA A 244 -18.91 -4.40 -20.46
C ALA A 244 -19.90 -3.32 -20.01
N VAL A 245 -19.61 -2.61 -18.91
CA VAL A 245 -20.46 -1.49 -18.44
C VAL A 245 -20.51 -0.37 -19.49
N MET A 246 -19.36 -0.02 -20.08
CA MET A 246 -19.29 0.96 -21.15
C MET A 246 -20.12 0.53 -22.37
N LEU A 247 -20.05 -0.74 -22.76
CA LEU A 247 -20.80 -1.31 -23.87
C LEU A 247 -22.32 -1.27 -23.63
N ILE A 248 -22.77 -1.66 -22.43
CA ILE A 248 -24.19 -1.61 -22.03
C ILE A 248 -24.71 -0.17 -22.16
N ARG A 249 -23.93 0.83 -21.74
CA ARG A 249 -24.27 2.25 -21.88
C ARG A 249 -24.43 2.65 -23.35
N ILE A 250 -23.52 2.22 -24.22
CA ILE A 250 -23.57 2.55 -25.66
C ILE A 250 -24.78 1.89 -26.32
N LEU A 251 -25.07 0.63 -25.99
CA LEU A 251 -26.23 -0.09 -26.53
C LEU A 251 -27.56 0.51 -26.07
N THR A 252 -27.68 0.87 -24.79
CA THR A 252 -28.90 1.52 -24.27
C THR A 252 -29.15 2.88 -24.90
N GLN A 253 -28.10 3.68 -25.15
CA GLN A 253 -28.23 4.95 -25.88
C GLN A 253 -28.60 4.76 -27.35
N SER A 254 -28.08 3.70 -27.98
CA SER A 254 -28.46 3.31 -29.34
C SER A 254 -29.92 2.88 -29.44
N ALA A 255 -30.44 2.17 -28.42
CA ALA A 255 -31.84 1.74 -28.36
C ALA A 255 -32.82 2.90 -28.09
N ASN A 256 -32.45 3.85 -27.22
CA ASN A 256 -33.31 4.97 -26.83
C ASN A 256 -33.37 6.12 -27.84
N GLY A 257 -32.77 6.00 -29.02
CA GLY A 257 -32.83 7.03 -30.08
C GLY A 257 -32.15 8.37 -29.76
N THR A 258 -31.63 8.56 -28.54
CA THR A 258 -30.94 9.79 -28.07
C THR A 258 -29.64 10.12 -28.84
N LEU A 259 -29.17 9.22 -29.72
CA LEU A 259 -28.10 9.50 -30.66
C LEU A 259 -28.55 10.35 -31.87
N TYR A 260 -29.85 10.52 -32.08
CA TYR A 260 -30.44 11.29 -33.19
C TYR A 260 -31.50 12.27 -32.67
N PRO A 261 -31.10 13.46 -32.20
CA PRO A 261 -32.05 14.57 -32.09
C PRO A 261 -32.55 14.85 -33.52
N GLN A 262 -33.85 14.71 -33.75
CA GLN A 262 -34.45 14.94 -35.05
C GLN A 262 -34.15 16.37 -35.53
N ALA A 263 -33.36 16.52 -36.59
CA ALA A 263 -33.22 17.75 -37.34
C ALA A 263 -34.47 17.99 -38.21
N SER A 264 -35.64 18.14 -37.58
CA SER A 264 -36.94 18.36 -38.24
C SER A 264 -37.68 19.56 -37.64
N ALA A 265 -37.00 20.69 -37.55
CA ALA A 265 -37.61 21.97 -37.17
C ALA A 265 -36.90 23.20 -37.77
N ALA A 266 -36.37 23.09 -38.99
CA ALA A 266 -35.73 24.21 -39.70
C ALA A 266 -36.29 24.45 -41.11
N HIS A 267 -37.55 24.10 -41.33
CA HIS A 267 -38.36 24.64 -42.42
C HIS A 267 -39.69 25.12 -41.83
N GLY A 268 -39.75 26.42 -41.56
CA GLY A 268 -40.92 27.19 -41.17
C GLY A 268 -40.63 28.64 -41.45
#